data_AF-A0A8X6VSG2-F1
#
_entry.id   AF-A0A8X6VSG2-F1
#
_cell.length_a   1.000
_cell.length_b   1.000
_cell.length_c   1.000
_cell.angle_alpha   90.00
_cell.angle_beta   90.00
_cell.angle_gamma   90.00
#
_symmetry.space_group_name_H-M   'P 1'
#
loop_
_entity.id
_entity.type
_entity.pdbx_description
1 polymer ?
#
loop_
_entity_poly.entity_id
_entity_poly.type
_entity_poly.pdbx_seq_one_letter_code
_entity_poly.pdbx_strand_id
1 'polypeptide(L)'
;MEESNLSIHTFVDASKTAYAACIFLRSESNTGSVTVQLLQARSRITPMKTITIPRLELMAATIGAKLFSSVKHALKISNIKTYFWTDSSTVLTWIIRREQWSVFVANRISEIRKLTTSEDWFHISTDQNPADILSRGCGPKQLQKRKWWQGPDWLKNSKEQWPKSAVNINEKEVEIEKRKSVISANNIGRINFITECYSNEATRKSLKGLLIFEDEEGILRLKSRLINEEESKDFISPIILPSKHLAVRRFIAQEHLVNKHAGTLTLLTILRERFWIVKGKRTVRSVIKECLTCKRQKIKHLEVPFPPLPKDRTEVAAVFQVSGVDLAGPLLTKSKQKAWIVLFTCAVFRAVHLELITPLSTNDFIQAMRRFIARRGRISVMYSDNGTNFTGLNNALRQLDWTTIESEFRVHEIRWKFNPPSSPWLGGFWKRLIGILKDLLRKILGAPVCLTRNCKLSSVSANRS
;
A
#
# COMPACT_ATOMS: atom_id res chain seq x y z
N MET A 1 34.24 13.89 25.88
CA MET A 1 33.15 12.93 26.18
C MET A 1 33.82 11.58 26.26
N GLU A 2 33.84 10.97 27.44
CA GLU A 2 34.42 9.65 27.69
C GLU A 2 33.86 8.64 26.67
N GLU A 3 34.73 7.84 26.05
CA GLU A 3 34.32 6.80 25.09
C GLU A 3 33.57 5.67 25.82
N SER A 4 32.30 5.88 26.11
CA SER A 4 31.43 4.81 26.58
C SER A 4 31.25 3.76 25.49
N ASN A 5 31.44 2.50 25.84
CA ASN A 5 31.30 1.39 24.91
C ASN A 5 29.80 1.14 24.70
N LEU A 6 29.28 1.62 23.58
CA LEU A 6 27.86 1.54 23.23
C LEU A 6 27.56 0.29 22.40
N SER A 7 26.51 -0.43 22.76
CA SER A 7 25.93 -1.50 21.94
C SER A 7 24.42 -1.41 21.82
N ILE A 8 23.89 -1.77 20.65
CA ILE A 8 22.45 -1.82 20.38
C ILE A 8 21.99 -3.27 20.34
N HIS A 9 20.94 -3.56 21.09
CA HIS A 9 20.35 -4.88 21.20
C HIS A 9 18.90 -4.84 20.71
N THR A 10 18.61 -5.56 19.63
CA THR A 10 17.27 -5.66 19.04
C THR A 10 16.68 -7.03 19.35
N PHE A 11 15.54 -7.07 20.02
CA PHE A 11 14.82 -8.29 20.34
C PHE A 11 13.55 -8.37 19.49
N VAL A 12 13.21 -9.56 19.01
CA VAL A 12 12.02 -9.80 18.19
C VAL A 12 11.24 -10.99 18.72
N ASP A 13 9.91 -10.92 18.62
CA ASP A 13 9.03 -12.03 18.96
C ASP A 13 7.71 -11.95 18.17
N ALA A 14 7.05 -13.10 18.02
CA ALA A 14 5.73 -13.19 17.44
C ALA A 14 4.81 -14.17 18.18
N SER A 15 3.53 -13.81 18.22
CA SER A 15 2.44 -14.63 18.70
C SER A 15 1.37 -14.76 17.62
N LYS A 16 0.31 -15.51 17.89
CA LYS A 16 -0.85 -15.61 17.00
C LYS A 16 -1.60 -14.27 16.84
N THR A 17 -1.45 -13.33 17.77
CA THR A 17 -2.20 -12.07 17.81
C THR A 17 -1.38 -10.86 17.35
N ALA A 18 -0.09 -10.83 17.67
CA ALA A 18 0.80 -9.74 17.28
C ALA A 18 2.24 -10.20 17.09
N TYR A 19 3.02 -9.43 16.35
CA TYR A 19 4.45 -9.62 16.18
C TYR A 19 5.17 -8.29 16.36
N ALA A 20 6.34 -8.31 16.99
CA ALA A 20 6.94 -7.10 17.55
C ALA A 20 8.47 -7.15 17.60
N ALA A 21 9.04 -5.96 17.80
CA ALA A 21 10.45 -5.77 18.05
C ALA A 21 10.67 -4.64 19.09
N CYS A 22 11.69 -4.78 19.92
CA CYS A 22 12.18 -3.71 20.80
C CYS A 22 13.70 -3.57 20.73
N ILE A 23 14.18 -2.34 20.92
CA ILE A 23 15.59 -1.98 20.80
C ILE A 23 16.03 -1.35 22.11
N PHE A 24 17.11 -1.89 22.68
CA PHE A 24 17.78 -1.36 23.85
C PHE A 24 19.15 -0.82 23.48
N LEU A 25 19.53 0.31 24.11
CA LEU A 25 20.90 0.80 24.14
C LEU A 25 21.54 0.33 25.44
N ARG A 26 22.68 -0.33 25.31
CA ARG A 26 23.57 -0.67 26.42
C ARG A 26 24.75 0.28 26.37
N SER A 27 25.03 0.96 27.48
CA SER A 27 26.19 1.82 27.67
C SER A 27 27.01 1.28 28.82
N GLU A 28 28.29 1.06 28.57
CA GLU A 28 29.26 0.65 29.58
C GLU A 28 30.26 1.77 29.80
N SER A 29 30.32 2.25 31.04
CA SER A 29 31.27 3.27 31.47
C SER A 29 32.64 2.66 31.69
N ASN A 30 33.69 3.48 31.63
CA ASN A 30 35.06 3.09 31.96
C ASN A 30 35.21 2.62 33.42
N THR A 31 34.26 2.97 34.29
CA THR A 31 34.19 2.53 35.68
C THR A 31 33.49 1.18 35.87
N GLY A 32 33.10 0.50 34.78
CA GLY A 32 32.42 -0.80 34.80
C GLY A 32 30.91 -0.71 35.07
N SER A 33 30.35 0.50 35.21
CA SER A 33 28.90 0.66 35.36
C SER A 33 28.18 0.47 34.02
N VAL A 34 27.23 -0.47 33.99
CA VAL A 34 26.43 -0.79 32.79
C VAL A 34 25.02 -0.26 32.96
N THR A 35 24.57 0.53 31.98
CA THR A 35 23.19 1.01 31.89
C THR A 35 22.54 0.50 30.62
N VAL A 36 21.32 -0.01 30.76
CA VAL A 36 20.50 -0.50 29.65
C VAL A 36 19.19 0.28 29.65
N GLN A 37 18.83 0.84 28.49
CA GLN A 37 17.61 1.63 28.32
C GLN A 37 16.91 1.29 27.01
N LEU A 38 15.59 1.24 27.04
CA LEU A 38 14.77 1.09 25.85
C LEU A 38 14.85 2.34 24.99
N LEU A 39 15.26 2.19 23.74
CA LEU A 39 15.27 3.25 22.75
C LEU A 39 13.94 3.32 22.00
N GLN A 40 13.48 2.19 21.49
CA GLN A 40 12.27 2.16 20.66
C GLN A 40 11.66 0.76 20.64
N ALA A 41 10.33 0.71 20.54
CA ALA A 41 9.59 -0.52 20.36
C ALA A 41 8.55 -0.36 19.25
N ARG A 42 8.21 -1.47 18.60
CA ARG A 42 7.19 -1.51 17.55
C ARG A 42 6.47 -2.85 17.56
N SER A 43 5.15 -2.81 17.57
CA SER A 43 4.29 -3.99 17.41
C SER A 43 3.39 -3.84 16.18
N ARG A 44 2.91 -4.97 15.64
CA ARG A 44 1.87 -5.04 14.63
C ARG A 44 0.95 -6.22 14.90
N ILE A 45 -0.34 -6.01 14.63
CA ILE A 45 -1.36 -7.06 14.71
C ILE A 45 -1.15 -8.06 13.55
N THR A 46 -1.34 -9.35 13.81
CA THR A 46 -1.20 -10.39 12.79
C THR A 46 -2.27 -10.23 11.69
N PRO A 47 -1.94 -10.56 10.43
CA PRO A 47 -2.92 -10.49 9.34
C PRO A 47 -4.11 -11.44 9.56
N MET A 48 -5.30 -11.05 9.08
CA MET A 48 -6.52 -11.89 9.15
C MET A 48 -6.41 -13.24 8.43
N LYS A 49 -5.48 -13.37 7.47
CA LYS A 49 -5.19 -14.65 6.83
C LYS A 49 -4.30 -15.49 7.73
N THR A 50 -4.63 -16.77 7.88
CA THR A 50 -3.83 -17.72 8.66
C THR A 50 -2.42 -17.83 8.06
N ILE A 51 -1.43 -17.45 8.87
CA ILE A 51 0.00 -17.55 8.60
C ILE A 51 0.61 -18.45 9.68
N THR A 52 1.61 -19.26 9.32
CA THR A 52 2.30 -20.14 10.26
C THR A 52 3.11 -19.34 11.28
N ILE A 53 3.30 -19.89 12.49
CA ILE A 53 4.06 -19.21 13.56
C ILE A 53 5.48 -18.83 13.08
N PRO A 54 6.27 -19.71 12.43
CA PRO A 54 7.59 -19.34 11.90
C PRO A 54 7.58 -18.16 10.93
N ARG A 55 6.54 -18.04 10.11
CA ARG A 55 6.39 -16.90 9.19
C ARG A 55 6.07 -15.60 9.92
N LEU A 56 5.32 -15.67 11.03
CA LEU A 56 5.06 -14.51 11.89
C LEU A 56 6.33 -14.09 12.64
N GLU A 57 7.11 -15.04 13.14
CA GLU A 57 8.42 -14.80 13.76
C GLU A 57 9.39 -14.16 12.75
N LEU A 58 9.42 -14.63 11.49
CA LEU A 58 10.21 -14.01 10.44
C LEU A 58 9.74 -12.57 10.12
N MET A 59 8.44 -12.30 10.23
CA MET A 59 7.91 -10.96 10.11
C MET A 59 8.32 -10.06 11.29
N ALA A 60 8.42 -10.59 12.51
CA ALA A 60 8.99 -9.90 13.66
C ALA A 60 10.45 -9.53 13.40
N ALA A 61 11.27 -10.48 12.94
CA ALA A 61 12.67 -10.25 12.55
C ALA A 61 12.80 -9.16 11.48
N THR A 62 11.93 -9.18 10.47
CA THR A 62 11.90 -8.16 9.41
C THR A 62 11.58 -6.76 9.95
N ILE A 63 10.63 -6.65 10.89
CA ILE A 63 10.33 -5.37 11.55
C ILE A 63 11.48 -4.92 12.44
N GLY A 64 12.11 -5.83 13.17
CA GLY A 64 13.30 -5.57 13.98
C GLY A 64 14.43 -4.96 13.15
N ALA A 65 14.77 -5.58 12.02
CA ALA A 65 15.79 -5.07 11.10
C ALA A 65 15.47 -3.65 10.57
N LYS A 66 14.21 -3.39 10.21
CA LYS A 66 13.76 -2.04 9.77
C LYS A 66 13.79 -1.02 10.89
N LEU A 67 13.34 -1.40 12.08
CA LEU A 67 13.33 -0.54 13.26
C LEU A 67 14.76 -0.15 13.62
N PHE A 68 15.67 -1.12 13.62
CA PHE A 68 17.09 -0.92 13.84
C PHE A 68 17.69 0.05 12.82
N SER A 69 17.44 -0.16 11.52
CA SER A 69 17.92 0.75 10.47
C SER A 69 17.43 2.20 10.68
N SER A 70 16.17 2.37 11.07
CA SER A 70 15.60 3.68 11.39
C SER A 70 16.28 4.34 12.60
N VAL A 71 16.52 3.58 13.68
CA VAL A 71 17.18 4.07 14.89
C VAL A 71 18.65 4.42 14.61
N LYS A 72 19.37 3.55 13.88
CA LYS A 72 20.75 3.79 13.47
C LYS A 72 20.89 5.08 12.67
N HIS A 73 19.97 5.32 11.72
CA HIS A 73 19.95 6.55 10.94
C HIS A 73 19.62 7.79 11.79
N ALA A 74 18.64 7.70 12.69
CA ALA A 74 18.22 8.81 13.53
C ALA A 74 19.31 9.25 14.54
N LEU A 75 20.02 8.27 15.13
CA LEU A 75 21.09 8.55 16.09
C LEU A 75 22.39 9.02 15.42
N LYS A 76 22.52 8.89 14.08
CA LYS A 76 23.73 9.24 13.30
C LYS A 76 25.01 8.57 13.81
N ILE A 77 24.91 7.39 14.42
CA ILE A 77 26.07 6.70 15.00
C ILE A 77 26.65 5.70 13.99
N SER A 78 27.91 5.93 13.60
CA SER A 78 28.73 4.99 12.84
C SER A 78 29.52 4.09 13.79
N ASN A 79 29.66 2.79 13.45
CA ASN A 79 30.47 1.81 14.18
C ASN A 79 30.05 1.43 15.62
N ILE A 80 28.74 1.41 15.93
CA ILE A 80 28.25 0.75 17.16
C ILE A 80 28.14 -0.77 16.97
N LYS A 81 28.45 -1.53 18.03
CA LYS A 81 28.24 -2.99 18.08
C LYS A 81 26.74 -3.31 18.12
N THR A 82 26.30 -4.26 17.30
CA THR A 82 24.87 -4.56 17.11
C THR A 82 24.60 -6.03 17.35
N TYR A 83 23.52 -6.32 18.07
CA TYR A 83 23.11 -7.67 18.40
C TYR A 83 21.60 -7.82 18.16
N PHE A 84 21.20 -8.88 17.46
CA PHE A 84 19.81 -9.22 17.17
C PHE A 84 19.46 -10.53 17.86
N TRP A 85 18.32 -10.58 18.53
CA TRP A 85 17.93 -11.70 19.39
C TRP A 85 16.54 -12.19 19.02
N THR A 86 16.42 -13.50 18.82
CA THR A 86 15.15 -14.19 18.57
C THR A 86 15.12 -15.51 19.35
N ASP A 87 13.95 -15.93 19.78
CA ASP A 87 13.71 -17.26 20.36
C ASP A 87 13.24 -18.31 19.34
N SER A 88 13.17 -17.92 18.06
CA SER A 88 12.85 -18.84 16.98
C SER A 88 14.12 -19.43 16.36
N SER A 89 14.39 -20.70 16.66
CA SER A 89 15.48 -21.45 16.02
C SER A 89 15.27 -21.58 14.50
N THR A 90 14.02 -21.66 14.04
CA THR A 90 13.65 -21.72 12.62
C THR A 90 14.01 -20.43 11.89
N VAL A 91 13.64 -19.26 12.44
CA VAL A 91 14.00 -17.96 11.83
C VAL A 91 15.50 -17.72 11.84
N LEU A 92 16.18 -18.06 12.96
CA LEU A 92 17.62 -17.95 13.03
C LEU A 92 18.30 -18.81 11.96
N THR A 93 17.85 -20.06 11.80
CA THR A 93 18.36 -20.98 10.77
C THR A 93 18.15 -20.43 9.36
N TRP A 94 16.98 -19.85 9.08
CA TRP A 94 16.69 -19.18 7.80
C TRP A 94 17.60 -17.98 7.53
N ILE A 95 17.92 -17.18 8.54
CA ILE A 95 18.80 -16.00 8.42
C ILE A 95 20.26 -16.41 8.21
N ILE A 96 20.71 -17.51 8.83
CA ILE A 96 22.09 -17.99 8.72
C ILE A 96 22.30 -18.78 7.42
N ARG A 97 21.44 -19.75 7.11
CA ARG A 97 21.62 -20.65 5.96
C ARG A 97 21.34 -19.94 4.62
N ARG A 98 22.23 -20.10 3.65
CA ARG A 98 22.07 -19.57 2.28
C ARG A 98 21.44 -20.60 1.35
N GLU A 99 20.24 -21.04 1.68
CA GLU A 99 19.49 -22.02 0.88
C GLU A 99 18.41 -21.34 0.01
N GLN A 100 17.85 -22.08 -0.94
CA GLN A 100 16.74 -21.60 -1.76
C GLN A 100 15.42 -21.74 -0.99
N TRP A 101 14.97 -20.65 -0.39
CA TRP A 101 13.72 -20.60 0.34
C TRP A 101 12.50 -20.30 -0.55
N SER A 102 11.31 -20.55 -0.02
CA SER A 102 10.06 -20.10 -0.61
C SER A 102 10.06 -18.58 -0.83
N VAL A 103 9.28 -18.09 -1.79
CA VAL A 103 9.26 -16.66 -2.17
C VAL A 103 8.94 -15.76 -0.97
N PHE A 104 8.08 -16.21 -0.06
CA PHE A 104 7.76 -15.44 1.14
C PHE A 104 9.02 -15.27 2.01
N VAL A 105 9.65 -16.38 2.37
CA VAL A 105 10.81 -16.44 3.28
C VAL A 105 12.03 -15.75 2.64
N ALA A 106 12.34 -16.05 1.37
CA ALA A 106 13.45 -15.47 0.63
C ALA A 106 13.40 -13.93 0.58
N ASN A 107 12.24 -13.35 0.30
CA ASN A 107 12.10 -11.89 0.23
C ASN A 107 12.36 -11.21 1.58
N ARG A 108 11.96 -11.83 2.71
CA ARG A 108 12.16 -11.25 4.05
C ARG A 108 13.59 -11.43 4.52
N ILE A 109 14.20 -12.59 4.26
CA ILE A 109 15.63 -12.81 4.55
C ILE A 109 16.48 -11.83 3.74
N SER A 110 16.16 -11.61 2.46
CA SER A 110 16.86 -10.62 1.64
C SER A 110 16.79 -9.21 2.24
N GLU A 111 15.63 -8.83 2.77
CA GLU A 111 15.46 -7.55 3.45
C GLU A 111 16.22 -7.47 4.78
N ILE A 112 16.19 -8.53 5.59
CA ILE A 112 16.95 -8.61 6.85
C ILE A 112 18.45 -8.52 6.59
N ARG A 113 18.97 -9.32 5.64
CA ARG A 113 20.39 -9.33 5.27
C ARG A 113 20.87 -8.05 4.57
N LYS A 114 19.95 -7.26 4.01
CA LYS A 114 20.27 -5.92 3.49
C LYS A 114 20.50 -4.90 4.62
N LEU A 115 19.86 -5.08 5.76
CA LEU A 115 19.86 -4.13 6.88
C LEU A 115 20.74 -4.56 8.05
N THR A 116 21.09 -5.84 8.13
CA THR A 116 21.79 -6.48 9.25
C THR A 116 22.75 -7.56 8.74
N THR A 117 23.76 -7.90 9.53
CA THR A 117 24.72 -8.99 9.25
C THR A 117 24.18 -10.29 9.84
N SER A 118 24.31 -11.42 9.14
CA SER A 118 23.80 -12.72 9.62
C SER A 118 24.45 -13.18 10.92
N GLU A 119 25.71 -12.80 11.11
CA GLU A 119 26.57 -13.16 12.24
C GLU A 119 26.19 -12.42 13.53
N ASP A 120 25.40 -11.35 13.41
CA ASP A 120 24.91 -10.55 14.53
C ASP A 120 23.57 -11.06 15.09
N TRP A 121 23.02 -12.16 14.55
CA TRP A 121 21.78 -12.79 15.02
C TRP A 121 22.05 -13.96 15.97
N PHE A 122 21.39 -13.93 17.12
CA PHE A 122 21.59 -14.87 18.22
C PHE A 122 20.25 -15.44 18.71
N HIS A 123 20.30 -16.67 19.21
CA HIS A 123 19.17 -17.30 19.87
C HIS A 123 19.11 -16.93 21.36
N ILE A 124 17.91 -16.70 21.89
CA ILE A 124 17.63 -16.65 23.33
C ILE A 124 16.43 -17.54 23.67
N SER A 125 16.29 -17.96 24.92
CA SER A 125 15.08 -18.64 25.35
C SER A 125 13.90 -17.67 25.47
N THR A 126 12.68 -18.14 25.24
CA THR A 126 11.46 -17.33 25.25
C THR A 126 11.23 -16.60 26.59
N ASP A 127 11.60 -17.20 27.72
CA ASP A 127 11.49 -16.58 29.04
C ASP A 127 12.42 -15.37 29.23
N GLN A 128 13.53 -15.34 28.48
CA GLN A 128 14.51 -14.27 28.50
C GLN A 128 14.24 -13.20 27.42
N ASN A 129 13.21 -13.38 26.58
CA ASN A 129 12.90 -12.49 25.46
C ASN A 129 11.98 -11.33 25.89
N PRO A 130 12.48 -10.08 25.99
CA PRO A 130 11.66 -8.93 26.37
C PRO A 130 10.62 -8.56 25.29
N ALA A 131 10.75 -9.06 24.06
CA ALA A 131 9.77 -8.80 22.99
C ALA A 131 8.46 -9.59 23.17
N ASP A 132 8.45 -10.62 24.02
CA ASP A 132 7.25 -11.42 24.36
C ASP A 132 6.11 -10.57 24.94
N ILE A 133 6.47 -9.55 25.73
CA ILE A 133 5.52 -8.59 26.28
C ILE A 133 4.78 -7.82 25.18
N LEU A 134 5.45 -7.55 24.05
CA LEU A 134 4.89 -6.78 22.94
C LEU A 134 4.04 -7.63 22.00
N SER A 135 4.31 -8.93 21.91
CA SER A 135 3.60 -9.87 21.03
C SER A 135 2.40 -10.52 21.75
N ARG A 136 2.49 -10.78 23.06
CA ARG A 136 1.45 -11.47 23.86
C ARG A 136 0.68 -10.56 24.80
N GLY A 137 1.22 -9.38 25.10
CA GLY A 137 0.65 -8.41 26.04
C GLY A 137 1.02 -8.70 27.49
N CYS A 138 0.89 -7.69 28.35
CA CYS A 138 1.04 -7.84 29.80
C CYS A 138 0.14 -6.85 30.56
N GLY A 139 -0.20 -7.20 31.80
CA GLY A 139 -0.96 -6.30 32.67
C GLY A 139 -0.08 -5.15 33.23
N PRO A 140 -0.66 -3.97 33.57
CA PRO A 140 0.10 -2.81 34.05
C PRO A 140 1.00 -3.10 35.28
N LYS A 141 0.48 -3.87 36.25
CA LYS A 141 1.25 -4.26 37.46
C LYS A 141 2.47 -5.11 37.13
N GLN A 142 2.35 -6.02 36.15
CA GLN A 142 3.44 -6.88 35.72
C GLN A 142 4.50 -6.11 34.94
N LEU A 143 4.08 -5.16 34.09
CA LEU A 143 4.97 -4.27 33.35
C LEU A 143 5.83 -3.41 34.31
N GLN A 144 5.20 -2.84 35.33
CA GLN A 144 5.88 -2.01 36.32
C GLN A 144 6.86 -2.82 37.18
N LYS A 145 6.46 -4.03 37.62
CA LYS A 145 7.33 -4.93 38.39
C LYS A 145 8.58 -5.34 37.60
N ARG A 146 8.43 -5.60 36.30
CA ARG A 146 9.54 -6.03 35.43
C ARG A 146 10.49 -4.90 35.01
N LYS A 147 10.13 -3.63 35.27
CA LYS A 147 10.89 -2.45 34.79
C LYS A 147 11.35 -2.61 33.34
N TRP A 148 10.45 -3.05 32.47
CA TRP A 148 10.78 -3.54 31.12
C TRP A 148 11.64 -2.59 30.28
N TRP A 149 11.52 -1.27 30.49
CA TRP A 149 12.34 -0.25 29.85
C TRP A 149 13.83 -0.29 30.24
N GLN A 150 14.22 -1.03 31.27
CA GLN A 150 15.62 -1.25 31.68
C GLN A 150 16.26 -2.47 31.03
N GLY A 151 15.54 -3.17 30.15
CA GLY A 151 16.01 -4.40 29.50
C GLY A 151 16.13 -5.59 30.47
N PRO A 152 16.50 -6.77 29.97
CA PRO A 152 16.69 -7.95 30.81
C PRO A 152 17.96 -7.82 31.65
N ASP A 153 17.94 -8.35 32.88
CA ASP A 153 19.03 -8.13 33.85
C ASP A 153 20.37 -8.72 33.38
N TRP A 154 20.36 -9.85 32.68
CA TRP A 154 21.58 -10.44 32.13
C TRP A 154 22.31 -9.53 31.13
N LEU A 155 21.62 -8.57 30.51
CA LEU A 155 22.24 -7.64 29.56
C LEU A 155 23.15 -6.60 30.26
N LYS A 156 23.00 -6.44 31.57
CA LYS A 156 23.88 -5.62 32.42
C LYS A 156 25.21 -6.33 32.73
N ASN A 157 25.26 -7.64 32.57
CA ASN A 157 26.45 -8.44 32.83
C ASN A 157 27.46 -8.34 31.68
N SER A 158 28.64 -8.92 31.89
CA SER A 158 29.66 -9.04 30.85
C SER A 158 29.20 -9.97 29.72
N LYS A 159 29.77 -9.80 28.52
CA LYS A 159 29.35 -10.53 27.32
C LYS A 159 29.49 -12.06 27.47
N GLU A 160 30.45 -12.51 28.25
CA GLU A 160 30.73 -13.92 28.50
C GLU A 160 29.60 -14.61 29.28
N GLN A 161 28.84 -13.83 30.04
CA GLN A 161 27.71 -14.25 30.87
C GLN A 161 26.36 -14.13 30.16
N TRP A 162 26.32 -13.65 28.92
CA TRP A 162 25.09 -13.61 28.13
C TRP A 162 24.62 -15.04 27.81
N PRO A 163 23.29 -15.25 27.66
CA PRO A 163 22.74 -16.57 27.41
C PRO A 163 23.33 -17.19 26.14
N LYS A 164 23.96 -18.35 26.30
CA LYS A 164 24.43 -19.21 25.21
C LYS A 164 23.42 -20.34 25.03
N SER A 165 22.40 -20.13 24.21
CA SER A 165 21.41 -21.18 23.94
C SER A 165 21.95 -22.18 22.91
N ALA A 166 21.93 -23.47 23.25
CA ALA A 166 22.05 -24.52 22.24
C ALA A 166 20.83 -24.46 21.32
N VAL A 167 21.04 -24.19 20.03
CA VAL A 167 19.96 -24.07 19.05
C VAL A 167 19.50 -25.48 18.69
N ASN A 168 18.33 -25.89 19.18
CA ASN A 168 17.68 -27.11 18.72
C ASN A 168 16.93 -26.81 17.41
N ILE A 169 17.50 -27.27 16.28
CA ILE A 169 16.97 -27.01 14.94
C ILE A 169 15.95 -28.08 14.59
N ASN A 170 14.70 -27.68 14.41
CA ASN A 170 13.68 -28.56 13.84
C ASN A 170 13.80 -28.58 12.31
N GLU A 171 14.65 -29.46 11.78
CA GLU A 171 14.89 -29.56 10.32
C GLU A 171 13.59 -29.73 9.53
N LYS A 172 12.62 -30.48 10.04
CA LYS A 172 11.32 -30.67 9.36
C LYS A 172 10.60 -29.34 9.15
N GLU A 173 10.63 -28.45 10.14
CA GLU A 173 9.97 -27.14 10.07
C GLU A 173 10.71 -26.16 9.15
N VAL A 174 12.04 -26.23 9.14
CA VAL A 174 12.91 -25.47 8.23
C VAL A 174 12.70 -25.92 6.78
N GLU A 175 12.62 -27.24 6.55
CA GLU A 175 12.49 -27.85 5.22
C GLU A 175 11.13 -27.62 4.55
N ILE A 176 10.05 -27.39 5.33
CA ILE A 176 8.72 -27.03 4.76
C ILE A 176 8.82 -25.80 3.86
N GLU A 177 9.66 -24.83 4.21
CA GLU A 177 9.86 -23.59 3.46
C GLU A 177 11.05 -23.64 2.51
N LYS A 178 11.80 -24.76 2.44
CA LYS A 178 12.73 -24.97 1.33
C LYS A 178 11.91 -24.96 0.06
N ARG A 179 12.37 -24.19 -0.91
CA ARG A 179 11.82 -24.26 -2.26
C ARG A 179 12.08 -25.68 -2.71
N LYS A 180 11.02 -26.51 -2.74
CA LYS A 180 11.09 -27.79 -3.44
C LYS A 180 11.65 -27.45 -4.80
N SER A 181 12.84 -27.97 -5.10
CA SER A 181 13.23 -28.10 -6.48
C SER A 181 12.01 -28.75 -7.12
N VAL A 182 11.41 -28.07 -8.08
CA VAL A 182 10.72 -28.84 -9.09
C VAL A 182 11.86 -29.70 -9.62
N ILE A 183 11.91 -30.95 -9.17
CA ILE A 183 12.54 -32.00 -9.94
C ILE A 183 11.90 -31.78 -11.29
N SER A 184 12.64 -31.16 -12.20
CA SER A 184 12.40 -31.37 -13.61
C SER A 184 12.39 -32.88 -13.68
N ALA A 185 11.20 -33.45 -13.87
CA ALA A 185 11.06 -34.85 -14.11
C ALA A 185 11.80 -35.12 -15.43
N ASN A 186 13.12 -35.25 -15.35
CA ASN A 186 13.89 -36.06 -16.25
C ASN A 186 13.58 -37.49 -15.83
N ASN A 187 12.42 -37.95 -16.27
CA ASN A 187 12.16 -39.34 -16.54
C ASN A 187 11.58 -39.36 -17.94
N ILE A 188 12.47 -39.63 -18.90
CA ILE A 188 12.34 -40.73 -19.84
C ILE A 188 10.86 -41.10 -20.07
N GLY A 189 10.27 -40.46 -21.09
CA GLY A 189 8.86 -40.55 -21.42
C GLY A 189 8.36 -39.39 -22.31
N ARG A 190 9.14 -38.31 -22.45
CA ARG A 190 8.74 -37.14 -23.26
C ARG A 190 9.12 -37.21 -24.74
N ILE A 191 9.96 -38.15 -25.14
CA ILE A 191 10.42 -38.25 -26.53
C ILE A 191 9.32 -38.86 -27.45
N ASN A 192 8.42 -39.70 -26.92
CA ASN A 192 7.33 -40.27 -27.73
C ASN A 192 6.13 -39.32 -27.97
N PHE A 193 5.99 -38.24 -27.17
CA PHE A 193 4.78 -37.41 -27.16
C PHE A 193 4.70 -36.39 -28.32
N ILE A 194 5.84 -35.85 -28.78
CA ILE A 194 5.87 -34.88 -29.90
C ILE A 194 5.66 -35.60 -31.23
N THR A 195 6.23 -36.79 -31.37
CA THR A 195 6.12 -37.64 -32.56
C THR A 195 4.69 -38.18 -32.73
N GLU A 196 4.00 -38.57 -31.64
CA GLU A 196 2.58 -38.97 -31.67
C GLU A 196 1.62 -37.83 -32.05
N CYS A 197 1.92 -36.57 -31.73
CA CYS A 197 1.05 -35.44 -32.06
C CYS A 197 1.01 -35.12 -33.57
N TYR A 198 2.03 -35.55 -34.33
CA TYR A 198 2.17 -35.30 -35.76
C TYR A 198 2.21 -36.57 -36.63
N SER A 199 1.89 -37.74 -36.04
CA SER A 199 1.78 -39.02 -36.75
C SER A 199 0.62 -39.04 -37.76
N ASN A 200 -0.41 -38.21 -37.55
CA ASN A 200 -1.58 -38.11 -38.42
C ASN A 200 -1.38 -37.14 -39.59
N GLU A 201 -1.81 -37.53 -40.79
CA GLU A 201 -1.69 -36.75 -42.03
C GLU A 201 -2.41 -35.38 -41.96
N ALA A 202 -3.49 -35.29 -41.18
CA ALA A 202 -4.24 -34.08 -40.94
C ALA A 202 -3.49 -33.02 -40.10
N THR A 203 -2.67 -33.44 -39.12
CA THR A 203 -1.85 -32.51 -38.32
C THR A 203 -0.61 -32.05 -39.08
N ARG A 204 -0.06 -32.89 -39.97
CA ARG A 204 1.05 -32.53 -40.87
C ARG A 204 0.68 -31.44 -41.89
N LYS A 205 -0.59 -31.36 -42.32
CA LYS A 205 -1.09 -30.24 -43.14
C LYS A 205 -0.96 -28.86 -42.46
N SER A 206 -0.97 -28.80 -41.12
CA SER A 206 -0.83 -27.53 -40.38
C SER A 206 0.60 -26.99 -40.34
N LEU A 207 1.56 -27.80 -40.79
CA LEU A 207 2.99 -27.49 -40.89
C LEU A 207 3.41 -27.06 -42.30
N LYS A 208 2.48 -27.04 -43.27
CA LYS A 208 2.73 -26.59 -44.64
C LYS A 208 3.30 -25.15 -44.65
N GLY A 209 4.46 -24.97 -45.27
CA GLY A 209 5.16 -23.68 -45.39
C GLY A 209 6.25 -23.44 -44.33
N LEU A 210 6.45 -24.35 -43.38
CA LEU A 210 7.59 -24.33 -42.47
C LEU A 210 8.68 -25.28 -43.00
N LEU A 211 9.95 -24.86 -42.92
CA LEU A 211 11.08 -25.74 -43.18
C LEU A 211 11.36 -26.55 -41.91
N ILE A 212 11.14 -27.86 -41.97
CA ILE A 212 11.16 -28.74 -40.78
C ILE A 212 12.12 -29.90 -41.03
N PHE A 213 12.79 -30.35 -39.98
CA PHE A 213 13.54 -31.60 -39.96
C PHE A 213 13.31 -32.33 -38.63
N GLU A 214 13.65 -33.61 -38.61
CA GLU A 214 13.66 -34.44 -37.42
C GLU A 214 15.10 -34.58 -36.95
N ASP A 215 15.35 -34.40 -35.66
CA ASP A 215 16.69 -34.56 -35.09
C ASP A 215 16.99 -36.02 -34.73
N GLU A 216 18.20 -36.27 -34.23
CA GLU A 216 18.69 -37.60 -33.80
C GLU A 216 17.82 -38.26 -32.71
N GLU A 217 16.99 -37.47 -32.01
CA GLU A 217 16.06 -37.93 -30.97
C GLU A 217 14.62 -38.12 -31.48
N GLY A 218 14.35 -37.92 -32.78
CA GLY A 218 13.01 -38.05 -33.35
C GLY A 218 12.09 -36.83 -33.13
N ILE A 219 12.67 -35.67 -32.78
CA ILE A 219 11.92 -34.45 -32.46
C ILE A 219 11.83 -33.55 -33.69
N LEU A 220 10.61 -33.10 -34.02
CA LEU A 220 10.37 -32.15 -35.11
C LEU A 220 10.84 -30.74 -34.73
N ARG A 221 11.79 -30.22 -35.50
CA ARG A 221 12.41 -28.89 -35.31
C ARG A 221 12.30 -28.02 -36.56
N LEU A 222 12.23 -26.71 -36.35
CA LEU A 222 12.22 -25.73 -37.43
C LEU A 222 13.66 -25.47 -37.92
N LYS A 223 13.91 -25.54 -39.23
CA LYS A 223 15.15 -25.03 -39.82
C LYS A 223 15.12 -23.51 -39.81
N SER A 224 16.08 -22.89 -39.13
CA SER A 224 16.31 -21.45 -39.19
C SER A 224 17.44 -21.11 -40.17
N ARG A 225 17.67 -19.81 -40.37
CA ARG A 225 18.81 -19.29 -41.13
C ARG A 225 20.03 -19.01 -40.24
N LEU A 226 19.94 -19.25 -38.93
CA LEU A 226 20.95 -18.94 -37.92
C LEU A 226 21.98 -20.08 -37.79
N ILE A 227 22.49 -20.57 -38.93
CA ILE A 227 23.28 -21.83 -38.99
C ILE A 227 24.71 -21.64 -38.44
N ASN A 228 25.21 -20.39 -38.39
CA ASN A 228 26.60 -20.08 -38.06
C ASN A 228 26.78 -19.39 -36.69
N GLU A 229 25.76 -19.39 -35.81
CA GLU A 229 25.87 -18.78 -34.47
C GLU A 229 26.25 -19.83 -33.41
N GLU A 230 27.12 -19.46 -32.45
CA GLU A 230 27.46 -20.27 -31.27
C GLU A 230 26.36 -20.16 -30.19
N GLU A 231 25.14 -20.56 -30.54
CA GLU A 231 23.97 -20.52 -29.65
C GLU A 231 23.40 -21.92 -29.39
N SER A 232 22.49 -22.03 -28.42
CA SER A 232 21.90 -23.33 -28.09
C SER A 232 21.12 -23.95 -29.27
N LYS A 233 21.17 -25.30 -29.41
CA LYS A 233 20.45 -26.05 -30.45
C LYS A 233 18.94 -25.73 -30.49
N ASP A 234 18.35 -25.48 -29.32
CA ASP A 234 16.94 -25.10 -29.18
C ASP A 234 16.64 -23.68 -29.70
N PHE A 235 17.61 -22.76 -29.64
CA PHE A 235 17.47 -21.41 -30.18
C PHE A 235 17.66 -21.39 -31.70
N ILE A 236 18.70 -22.08 -32.18
CA ILE A 236 19.00 -22.18 -33.62
C ILE A 236 17.91 -22.95 -34.35
N SER A 237 17.42 -24.05 -33.77
CA SER A 237 16.39 -24.90 -34.37
C SER A 237 15.27 -25.23 -33.35
N PRO A 238 14.30 -24.31 -33.16
CA PRO A 238 13.26 -24.46 -32.16
C PRO A 238 12.36 -25.67 -32.36
N ILE A 239 11.94 -26.27 -31.25
CA ILE A 239 11.08 -27.46 -31.22
C ILE A 239 9.65 -27.07 -31.60
N ILE A 240 9.03 -27.82 -32.50
CA ILE A 240 7.69 -27.51 -32.99
C ILE A 240 6.62 -28.05 -32.04
N LEU A 241 5.74 -27.17 -31.55
CA LEU A 241 4.68 -27.54 -30.60
C LEU A 241 3.27 -27.31 -31.17
N PRO A 242 2.32 -28.25 -30.93
CA PRO A 242 0.95 -28.14 -31.40
C PRO A 242 0.17 -27.09 -30.61
N SER A 243 -0.60 -26.26 -31.32
CA SER A 243 -1.29 -25.10 -30.75
C SER A 243 -2.47 -25.45 -29.83
N LYS A 244 -3.15 -26.57 -30.10
CA LYS A 244 -4.41 -26.96 -29.44
C LYS A 244 -4.20 -27.87 -28.23
N HIS A 245 -2.99 -28.42 -28.07
CA HIS A 245 -2.75 -29.44 -27.04
C HIS A 245 -2.82 -28.86 -25.63
N LEU A 246 -3.46 -29.57 -24.71
CA LEU A 246 -3.69 -29.11 -23.33
C LEU A 246 -2.37 -28.86 -22.59
N ALA A 247 -1.39 -29.74 -22.74
CA ALA A 247 -0.06 -29.59 -22.13
C ALA A 247 0.66 -28.32 -22.62
N VAL A 248 0.59 -27.99 -23.92
CA VAL A 248 1.18 -26.76 -24.48
C VAL A 248 0.48 -25.53 -23.92
N ARG A 249 -0.86 -25.55 -23.81
CA ARG A 249 -1.62 -24.46 -23.19
C ARG A 249 -1.26 -24.25 -21.72
N ARG A 250 -1.08 -25.34 -20.95
CA ARG A 250 -0.66 -25.29 -19.54
C ARG A 250 0.77 -24.78 -19.39
N PHE A 251 1.67 -25.20 -20.28
CA PHE A 251 3.03 -24.69 -20.35
C PHE A 251 3.06 -23.18 -20.62
N ILE A 252 2.34 -22.69 -21.63
CA ILE A 252 2.22 -21.25 -21.90
C ILE A 252 1.66 -20.49 -20.68
N ALA A 253 0.67 -21.08 -19.98
CA ALA A 253 0.10 -20.47 -18.77
C ALA A 253 1.12 -20.39 -17.63
N GLN A 254 1.95 -21.43 -17.47
CA GLN A 254 3.04 -21.44 -16.50
C GLN A 254 4.09 -20.37 -16.85
N GLU A 255 4.55 -20.32 -18.10
CA GLU A 255 5.51 -19.30 -18.56
C GLU A 255 4.96 -17.88 -18.39
N HIS A 256 3.67 -17.65 -18.63
CA HIS A 256 3.01 -16.38 -18.34
C HIS A 256 3.10 -15.99 -16.85
N LEU A 257 2.96 -16.95 -15.93
CA LEU A 257 3.03 -16.71 -14.48
C LEU A 257 4.47 -16.53 -13.99
N VAL A 258 5.41 -17.33 -14.49
CA VAL A 258 6.84 -17.23 -14.20
C VAL A 258 7.36 -15.84 -14.60
N ASN A 259 7.01 -15.41 -15.81
CA ASN A 259 7.39 -14.10 -16.37
C ASN A 259 6.45 -12.96 -15.94
N LYS A 260 5.87 -13.04 -14.73
CA LYS A 260 5.14 -11.95 -14.06
C LYS A 260 4.03 -11.32 -14.91
N HIS A 261 3.19 -12.16 -15.50
CA HIS A 261 2.08 -11.74 -16.37
C HIS A 261 2.53 -11.02 -17.66
N ALA A 262 3.66 -11.44 -18.23
CA ALA A 262 4.18 -10.93 -19.49
C ALA A 262 3.08 -10.85 -20.58
N GLY A 263 3.12 -9.75 -21.33
CA GLY A 263 2.20 -9.48 -22.44
C GLY A 263 2.38 -10.49 -23.58
N THR A 264 1.41 -10.52 -24.51
CA THR A 264 1.37 -11.52 -25.58
C THR A 264 2.64 -11.54 -26.44
N LEU A 265 3.23 -10.39 -26.74
CA LEU A 265 4.43 -10.31 -27.57
C LEU A 265 5.68 -10.76 -26.80
N THR A 266 5.88 -10.22 -25.60
CA THR A 266 7.01 -10.59 -24.73
C THR A 266 7.04 -12.09 -24.45
N LEU A 267 5.89 -12.66 -24.07
CA LEU A 267 5.80 -14.09 -23.79
C LEU A 267 6.03 -14.93 -25.05
N LEU A 268 5.61 -14.45 -26.23
CA LEU A 268 5.89 -15.13 -27.49
C LEU A 268 7.39 -15.11 -27.83
N THR A 269 8.11 -14.03 -27.53
CA THR A 269 9.57 -13.95 -27.73
C THR A 269 10.29 -14.95 -26.84
N ILE A 270 9.98 -14.98 -25.54
CA ILE A 270 10.57 -15.93 -24.58
C ILE A 270 10.32 -17.38 -25.02
N LEU A 271 9.09 -17.69 -25.44
CA LEU A 271 8.76 -19.03 -25.92
C LEU A 271 9.52 -19.40 -27.20
N ARG A 272 9.82 -18.44 -28.08
CA ARG A 272 10.52 -18.65 -29.34
C ARG A 272 12.00 -18.94 -29.19
N GLU A 273 12.59 -18.66 -28.04
CA GLU A 273 13.98 -19.04 -27.73
C GLU A 273 14.17 -20.57 -27.75
N ARG A 274 13.10 -21.34 -27.59
CA ARG A 274 13.16 -22.81 -27.51
C ARG A 274 12.08 -23.53 -28.32
N PHE A 275 10.92 -22.90 -28.51
CA PHE A 275 9.73 -23.53 -29.07
C PHE A 275 9.08 -22.72 -30.18
N TRP A 276 8.77 -23.40 -31.29
CA TRP A 276 7.91 -22.89 -32.34
C TRP A 276 6.49 -23.42 -32.19
N ILE A 277 5.65 -22.69 -31.47
CA ILE A 277 4.23 -23.04 -31.30
C ILE A 277 3.46 -22.64 -32.57
N VAL A 278 2.83 -23.62 -33.23
CA VAL A 278 1.97 -23.37 -34.39
C VAL A 278 0.87 -22.38 -34.00
N LYS A 279 0.61 -21.34 -34.81
CA LYS A 279 -0.34 -20.26 -34.47
C LYS A 279 -0.06 -19.61 -33.09
N GLY A 280 1.21 -19.58 -32.65
CA GLY A 280 1.63 -19.23 -31.28
C GLY A 280 1.04 -17.94 -30.74
N LYS A 281 1.05 -16.85 -31.51
CA LYS A 281 0.46 -15.55 -31.09
C LYS A 281 -1.01 -15.68 -30.68
N ARG A 282 -1.81 -16.45 -31.43
CA ARG A 282 -3.24 -16.66 -31.15
C ARG A 282 -3.44 -17.49 -29.89
N THR A 283 -2.66 -18.55 -29.75
CA THR A 283 -2.69 -19.45 -28.58
C THR A 283 -2.29 -18.71 -27.30
N VAL A 284 -1.16 -17.99 -27.33
CA VAL A 284 -0.68 -17.18 -26.21
C VAL A 284 -1.71 -16.13 -25.80
N ARG A 285 -2.32 -15.43 -26.76
CA ARG A 285 -3.38 -14.44 -26.47
C ARG A 285 -4.60 -15.08 -25.80
N SER A 286 -5.01 -16.27 -26.24
CA SER A 286 -6.11 -17.02 -25.63
C SER A 286 -5.81 -17.35 -24.17
N VAL A 287 -4.61 -17.88 -23.90
CA VAL A 287 -4.19 -18.27 -22.54
C VAL A 287 -4.13 -17.04 -21.62
N ILE A 288 -3.56 -15.92 -22.08
CA ILE A 288 -3.53 -14.68 -21.30
C ILE A 288 -4.94 -14.14 -21.03
N LYS A 289 -5.86 -14.24 -22.01
CA LYS A 289 -7.25 -13.81 -21.85
C LYS A 289 -7.97 -14.60 -20.74
N GLU A 290 -7.59 -15.84 -20.50
CA GLU A 290 -8.15 -16.69 -19.43
C GLU A 290 -7.57 -16.35 -18.04
N CYS A 291 -6.45 -15.65 -17.96
CA CYS A 291 -5.80 -15.28 -16.69
C CYS A 291 -6.64 -14.30 -15.85
N LEU A 292 -7.00 -14.68 -14.62
CA LEU A 292 -7.81 -13.87 -13.71
C LEU A 292 -7.14 -12.55 -13.32
N THR A 293 -5.83 -12.56 -13.06
CA THR A 293 -5.07 -11.35 -12.70
C THR A 293 -5.10 -10.34 -13.85
N CYS A 294 -4.80 -10.77 -15.07
CA CYS A 294 -4.85 -9.91 -16.25
C CYS A 294 -6.28 -9.43 -16.55
N LYS A 295 -7.31 -10.27 -16.36
CA LYS A 295 -8.71 -9.87 -16.50
C LYS A 295 -9.06 -8.73 -15.54
N ARG A 296 -8.72 -8.87 -14.25
CA ARG A 296 -9.02 -7.87 -13.21
C ARG A 296 -8.33 -6.53 -13.48
N GLN A 297 -7.07 -6.56 -13.90
CA GLN A 297 -6.30 -5.34 -14.21
C GLN A 297 -6.79 -4.64 -15.48
N LYS A 298 -7.40 -5.37 -16.41
CA LYS A 298 -7.87 -4.85 -17.70
C LYS A 298 -9.34 -4.39 -17.69
N ILE A 299 -10.00 -4.39 -16.53
CA ILE A 299 -11.36 -3.87 -16.39
C ILE A 299 -11.30 -2.37 -16.71
N LYS A 300 -11.96 -1.96 -17.79
CA LYS A 300 -12.19 -0.53 -18.07
C LYS A 300 -13.19 0.01 -17.05
N HIS A 301 -13.03 1.27 -16.66
CA HIS A 301 -14.10 2.00 -15.97
C HIS A 301 -15.37 1.91 -16.81
N LEU A 302 -16.51 1.69 -16.15
CA LEU A 302 -17.81 1.71 -16.81
C LEU A 302 -17.97 3.07 -17.48
N GLU A 303 -18.01 3.11 -18.81
CA GLU A 303 -18.36 4.32 -19.56
C GLU A 303 -19.86 4.54 -19.37
N VAL A 304 -20.20 5.27 -18.31
CA VAL A 304 -21.58 5.70 -18.06
C VAL A 304 -21.86 6.87 -19.01
N PRO A 305 -22.98 6.87 -19.76
CA PRO A 305 -23.37 8.03 -20.57
C PRO A 305 -23.45 9.28 -19.68
N PHE A 306 -23.08 10.44 -20.23
CA PHE A 306 -23.14 11.70 -19.50
C PHE A 306 -24.58 11.97 -19.04
N PRO A 307 -24.85 12.04 -17.73
CA PRO A 307 -26.20 12.32 -17.26
C PRO A 307 -26.61 13.75 -17.66
N PRO A 308 -27.88 14.00 -17.98
CA PRO A 308 -28.38 15.35 -18.22
C PRO A 308 -28.20 16.22 -16.96
N LEU A 309 -28.05 17.53 -17.16
CA LEU A 309 -27.96 18.47 -16.04
C LEU A 309 -29.26 18.42 -15.21
N PRO A 310 -29.19 18.53 -13.87
CA PRO A 310 -30.38 18.64 -13.04
C PRO A 310 -31.25 19.81 -13.48
N LYS A 311 -32.58 19.62 -13.49
CA LYS A 311 -33.56 20.67 -13.87
C LYS A 311 -33.34 21.99 -13.13
N ASP A 312 -33.01 21.91 -11.85
CA ASP A 312 -32.68 23.06 -11.00
C ASP A 312 -31.52 23.94 -11.51
N ARG A 313 -30.71 23.45 -12.48
CA ARG A 313 -29.64 24.23 -13.13
C ARG A 313 -30.05 24.84 -14.46
N THR A 314 -31.14 24.37 -15.05
CA THR A 314 -31.59 24.75 -16.39
C THR A 314 -32.87 25.57 -16.36
N GLU A 315 -33.67 25.45 -15.30
CA GLU A 315 -34.87 26.24 -15.11
C GLU A 315 -34.52 27.69 -14.73
N VAL A 316 -35.36 28.62 -15.19
CA VAL A 316 -35.23 30.04 -14.86
C VAL A 316 -35.51 30.20 -13.36
N ALA A 317 -34.52 30.71 -12.64
CA ALA A 317 -34.62 30.99 -11.22
C ALA A 317 -34.00 32.35 -10.93
N ALA A 318 -34.41 33.01 -9.84
CA ALA A 318 -33.77 34.23 -9.37
C ALA A 318 -32.32 33.96 -8.93
N VAL A 319 -31.50 35.01 -8.90
CA VAL A 319 -30.10 34.90 -8.47
C VAL A 319 -30.05 34.35 -7.04
N PHE A 320 -29.25 33.30 -6.82
CA PHE A 320 -29.13 32.56 -5.55
C PHE A 320 -30.37 31.77 -5.06
N GLN A 321 -31.48 31.75 -5.81
CA GLN A 321 -32.65 30.93 -5.45
C GLN A 321 -32.30 29.42 -5.41
N VAL A 322 -31.52 28.96 -6.40
CA VAL A 322 -30.87 27.64 -6.37
C VAL A 322 -29.38 27.86 -6.11
N SER A 323 -28.90 27.40 -4.97
CA SER A 323 -27.54 27.64 -4.50
C SER A 323 -26.83 26.36 -4.10
N GLY A 324 -25.52 26.30 -4.34
CA GLY A 324 -24.61 25.32 -3.77
C GLY A 324 -23.75 25.95 -2.68
N VAL A 325 -23.49 25.19 -1.62
CA VAL A 325 -22.63 25.61 -0.51
C VAL A 325 -21.53 24.59 -0.26
N ASP A 326 -20.33 25.10 0.00
CA ASP A 326 -19.16 24.29 0.37
C ASP A 326 -18.17 25.13 1.17
N LEU A 327 -17.29 24.47 1.91
CA LEU A 327 -16.36 25.07 2.88
C LEU A 327 -14.92 24.94 2.39
N ALA A 328 -14.22 26.06 2.28
CA ALA A 328 -12.79 26.11 2.01
C ALA A 328 -12.02 26.40 3.30
N GLY A 329 -11.20 25.46 3.76
CA GLY A 329 -10.32 25.70 4.92
C GLY A 329 -9.43 24.51 5.31
N PRO A 330 -8.73 24.59 6.45
CA PRO A 330 -8.59 25.79 7.27
C PRO A 330 -7.55 26.78 6.69
N LEU A 331 -7.89 28.06 6.73
CA LEU A 331 -6.95 29.17 6.56
C LEU A 331 -6.45 29.59 7.95
N LEU A 332 -5.19 30.00 8.04
CA LEU A 332 -4.66 30.59 9.28
C LEU A 332 -4.97 32.08 9.29
N THR A 333 -5.44 32.57 10.42
CA THR A 333 -5.60 34.01 10.69
C THR A 333 -4.30 34.58 11.25
N LYS A 334 -4.15 35.92 11.27
CA LYS A 334 -2.99 36.58 11.93
C LYS A 334 -2.81 36.15 13.40
N SER A 335 -3.92 35.82 14.07
CA SER A 335 -3.97 35.33 15.44
C SER A 335 -3.74 33.81 15.57
N LYS A 336 -3.24 33.13 14.52
CA LYS A 336 -3.02 31.67 14.46
C LYS A 336 -4.27 30.81 14.70
N GLN A 337 -5.46 31.40 14.64
CA GLN A 337 -6.73 30.65 14.71
C GLN A 337 -7.10 30.11 13.33
N LYS A 338 -7.69 28.91 13.30
CA LYS A 338 -8.22 28.32 12.07
C LYS A 338 -9.51 29.04 11.67
N ALA A 339 -9.59 29.46 10.42
CA ALA A 339 -10.77 30.04 9.79
C ALA A 339 -11.17 29.24 8.55
N TRP A 340 -12.46 29.28 8.23
CA TRP A 340 -13.01 28.65 7.04
C TRP A 340 -13.80 29.67 6.24
N ILE A 341 -13.70 29.58 4.92
CA ILE A 341 -14.53 30.36 4.01
C ILE A 341 -15.71 29.49 3.60
N VAL A 342 -16.92 29.94 3.92
CA VAL A 342 -18.16 29.42 3.36
C VAL A 342 -18.33 30.04 1.98
N LEU A 343 -18.36 29.19 0.94
CA LEU A 343 -18.63 29.61 -0.42
C LEU A 343 -20.08 29.24 -0.77
N PHE A 344 -20.90 30.25 -1.04
CA PHE A 344 -22.20 30.11 -1.66
C PHE A 344 -22.07 30.42 -3.15
N THR A 345 -22.62 29.58 -4.02
CA THR A 345 -22.66 29.83 -5.46
C THR A 345 -24.04 29.59 -6.03
N CYS A 346 -24.50 30.49 -6.90
CA CYS A 346 -25.72 30.26 -7.66
C CYS A 346 -25.51 29.13 -8.69
N ALA A 347 -26.47 28.21 -8.80
CA ALA A 347 -26.39 27.07 -9.70
C ALA A 347 -26.62 27.45 -11.17
N VAL A 348 -27.44 28.48 -11.40
CA VAL A 348 -27.81 29.02 -12.72
C VAL A 348 -26.77 30.04 -13.19
N PHE A 349 -26.59 31.14 -12.45
CA PHE A 349 -25.74 32.26 -12.85
C PHE A 349 -24.26 32.14 -12.46
N ARG A 350 -23.89 31.12 -11.65
CA ARG A 350 -22.51 30.93 -11.14
C ARG A 350 -21.98 32.11 -10.30
N ALA A 351 -22.85 33.03 -9.88
CA ALA A 351 -22.51 34.12 -8.96
C ALA A 351 -22.00 33.55 -7.63
N VAL A 352 -20.99 34.16 -7.04
CA VAL A 352 -20.33 33.69 -5.82
C VAL A 352 -20.52 34.69 -4.68
N HIS A 353 -20.80 34.17 -3.49
CA HIS A 353 -20.79 34.91 -2.23
C HIS A 353 -19.93 34.17 -1.21
N LEU A 354 -19.07 34.92 -0.50
CA LEU A 354 -18.11 34.36 0.44
C LEU A 354 -18.39 34.90 1.84
N GLU A 355 -18.37 34.02 2.83
CA GLU A 355 -18.52 34.34 4.24
C GLU A 355 -17.38 33.69 5.04
N LEU A 356 -16.84 34.39 6.04
CA LEU A 356 -15.75 33.87 6.87
C LEU A 356 -16.29 33.40 8.22
N ILE A 357 -15.99 32.15 8.60
CA ILE A 357 -16.38 31.54 9.87
C ILE A 357 -15.18 31.10 10.71
N THR A 358 -15.30 31.28 12.02
CA THR A 358 -14.31 30.95 13.05
C THR A 358 -15.10 30.70 14.35
N PRO A 359 -15.25 29.46 14.86
CA PRO A 359 -14.77 28.15 14.38
C PRO A 359 -15.67 27.47 13.31
N LEU A 360 -15.31 26.24 12.90
CA LEU A 360 -16.12 25.38 12.03
C LEU A 360 -17.24 24.69 12.83
N SER A 361 -18.32 25.40 13.16
CA SER A 361 -19.48 24.85 13.87
C SER A 361 -20.78 25.01 13.07
N THR A 362 -21.82 24.25 13.44
CA THR A 362 -23.18 24.41 12.88
C THR A 362 -23.75 25.80 13.19
N ASN A 363 -23.54 26.33 14.39
CA ASN A 363 -24.06 27.65 14.78
C ASN A 363 -23.40 28.79 13.99
N ASP A 364 -22.09 28.73 13.77
CA ASP A 364 -21.38 29.70 12.94
C ASP A 364 -21.83 29.65 11.48
N PHE A 365 -22.11 28.45 10.98
CA PHE A 365 -22.68 28.26 9.65
C PHE A 365 -24.09 28.82 9.53
N ILE A 366 -24.96 28.65 10.55
CA ILE A 366 -26.30 29.27 10.59
C ILE A 366 -26.18 30.79 10.48
N GLN A 367 -25.27 31.40 11.24
CA GLN A 367 -25.07 32.85 11.18
C GLN A 367 -24.57 33.30 9.80
N ALA A 368 -23.66 32.54 9.17
CA ALA A 368 -23.22 32.82 7.80
C ALA A 368 -24.36 32.71 6.79
N MET A 369 -25.20 31.68 6.90
CA MET A 369 -26.37 31.49 6.05
C MET A 369 -27.40 32.62 6.23
N ARG A 370 -27.65 33.08 7.47
CA ARG A 370 -28.52 34.22 7.75
C ARG A 370 -28.01 35.50 7.08
N ARG A 371 -26.71 35.79 7.17
CA ARG A 371 -26.10 36.95 6.49
C ARG A 371 -26.18 36.85 4.98
N PHE A 372 -25.98 35.65 4.43
CA PHE A 372 -26.13 35.41 3.00
C PHE A 372 -27.56 35.66 2.53
N ILE A 373 -28.56 35.06 3.19
CA ILE A 373 -29.98 35.22 2.85
C ILE A 373 -30.41 36.68 2.97
N ALA A 374 -29.98 37.37 4.03
CA ALA A 374 -30.32 38.78 4.24
C ALA A 374 -29.78 39.69 3.11
N ARG A 375 -28.63 39.36 2.51
CA ARG A 375 -28.03 40.16 1.43
C ARG A 375 -28.42 39.73 0.02
N ARG A 376 -28.70 38.45 -0.19
CA ARG A 376 -28.87 37.85 -1.52
C ARG A 376 -30.29 37.36 -1.80
N GLY A 377 -31.16 37.37 -0.79
CA GLY A 377 -32.52 36.88 -0.90
C GLY A 377 -32.66 35.42 -0.44
N ARG A 378 -33.90 34.96 -0.39
CA ARG A 378 -34.26 33.62 0.08
C ARG A 378 -33.91 32.55 -0.96
N ILE A 379 -33.43 31.41 -0.45
CA ILE A 379 -33.07 30.24 -1.23
C ILE A 379 -34.27 29.27 -1.22
N SER A 380 -34.56 28.64 -2.36
CA SER A 380 -35.53 27.54 -2.43
C SER A 380 -34.85 26.18 -2.38
N VAL A 381 -33.69 26.03 -3.04
CA VAL A 381 -32.94 24.77 -3.09
C VAL A 381 -31.48 24.99 -2.71
N MET A 382 -30.99 24.18 -1.77
CA MET A 382 -29.60 24.17 -1.33
C MET A 382 -28.91 22.86 -1.68
N TYR A 383 -27.76 22.92 -2.35
CA TYR A 383 -26.89 21.79 -2.63
C TYR A 383 -25.66 21.79 -1.72
N SER A 384 -25.32 20.65 -1.12
CA SER A 384 -24.07 20.53 -0.34
C SER A 384 -23.50 19.11 -0.38
N ASP A 385 -22.29 18.93 0.15
CA ASP A 385 -21.82 17.61 0.57
C ASP A 385 -22.42 17.21 1.92
N ASN A 386 -22.08 16.00 2.40
CA ASN A 386 -22.56 15.45 3.67
C ASN A 386 -21.74 15.94 4.88
N GLY A 387 -21.16 17.15 4.82
CA GLY A 387 -20.48 17.75 5.96
C GLY A 387 -21.40 17.88 7.17
N THR A 388 -20.87 17.59 8.36
CA THR A 388 -21.63 17.53 9.63
C THR A 388 -22.37 18.83 9.96
N ASN A 389 -21.81 19.97 9.54
CA ASN A 389 -22.40 21.29 9.80
C ASN A 389 -23.63 21.54 8.91
N PHE A 390 -23.64 20.98 7.70
CA PHE A 390 -24.75 21.07 6.76
C PHE A 390 -25.87 20.11 7.14
N THR A 391 -25.53 18.86 7.46
CA THR A 391 -26.50 17.87 7.93
C THR A 391 -27.11 18.29 9.26
N GLY A 392 -26.32 18.86 10.17
CA GLY A 392 -26.80 19.44 11.42
C GLY A 392 -27.83 20.54 11.23
N LEU A 393 -27.59 21.49 10.30
CA LEU A 393 -28.57 22.54 10.00
C LEU A 393 -29.84 21.98 9.35
N ASN A 394 -29.69 21.09 8.35
CA ASN A 394 -30.85 20.49 7.70
C ASN A 394 -31.74 19.73 8.70
N ASN A 395 -31.13 19.03 9.67
CA ASN A 395 -31.88 18.36 10.73
C ASN A 395 -32.61 19.35 11.64
N ALA A 396 -31.98 20.46 12.00
CA ALA A 396 -32.62 21.52 12.78
C ALA A 396 -33.80 22.17 12.03
N LEU A 397 -33.68 22.38 10.72
CA LEU A 397 -34.76 22.91 9.89
C LEU A 397 -35.94 21.95 9.79
N ARG A 398 -35.69 20.63 9.72
CA ARG A 398 -36.74 19.61 9.65
C ARG A 398 -37.55 19.44 10.94
N GLN A 399 -37.05 19.93 12.07
CA GLN A 399 -37.78 19.90 13.35
C GLN A 399 -38.84 21.00 13.45
N LEU A 400 -38.85 21.97 12.53
CA LEU A 400 -39.82 23.05 12.50
C LEU A 400 -41.16 22.58 11.92
N ASP A 401 -42.25 23.09 12.46
CA ASP A 401 -43.59 22.86 11.91
C ASP A 401 -43.80 23.74 10.65
N TRP A 402 -43.39 23.21 9.51
CA TRP A 402 -43.54 23.89 8.23
C TRP A 402 -45.00 24.07 7.81
N THR A 403 -45.95 23.29 8.33
CA THR A 403 -47.36 23.43 7.96
C THR A 403 -47.94 24.74 8.47
N THR A 404 -47.71 25.05 9.75
CA THR A 404 -48.08 26.32 10.36
C THR A 404 -47.32 27.48 9.70
N ILE A 405 -46.00 27.34 9.53
CA ILE A 405 -45.15 28.40 8.94
C ILE A 405 -45.56 28.75 7.50
N GLU A 406 -45.87 27.75 6.67
CA GLU A 406 -46.33 28.00 5.30
C GLU A 406 -47.69 28.68 5.26
N SER A 407 -48.61 28.27 6.15
CA SER A 407 -49.96 28.84 6.22
C SER A 407 -49.96 30.31 6.69
N GLU A 408 -49.14 30.65 7.69
CA GLU A 408 -49.13 31.98 8.30
C GLU A 408 -48.22 32.97 7.56
N PHE A 409 -47.04 32.53 7.13
CA PHE A 409 -46.01 33.43 6.60
C PHE A 409 -45.79 33.30 5.09
N ARG A 410 -46.44 32.35 4.41
CA ARG A 410 -46.19 31.99 2.98
C ARG A 410 -44.72 31.69 2.70
N VAL A 411 -44.03 31.14 3.71
CA VAL A 411 -42.60 30.81 3.64
C VAL A 411 -42.44 29.31 3.45
N HIS A 412 -42.01 28.90 2.26
CA HIS A 412 -41.77 27.48 1.95
C HIS A 412 -40.49 26.93 2.55
N GLU A 413 -40.50 25.62 2.87
CA GLU A 413 -39.31 24.88 3.31
C GLU A 413 -38.17 24.98 2.29
N ILE A 414 -36.93 25.11 2.77
CA ILE A 414 -35.75 25.06 1.92
C ILE A 414 -35.44 23.61 1.58
N ARG A 415 -35.55 23.24 0.30
CA ARG A 415 -35.24 21.88 -0.15
C ARG A 415 -33.74 21.63 -0.17
N TRP A 416 -33.25 20.85 0.79
CA TRP A 416 -31.84 20.46 0.84
C TRP A 416 -31.55 19.21 -0.01
N LYS A 417 -30.53 19.30 -0.88
CA LYS A 417 -30.07 18.20 -1.74
C LYS A 417 -28.62 17.88 -1.45
N PHE A 418 -28.40 16.71 -0.84
CA PHE A 418 -27.08 16.20 -0.53
C PHE A 418 -26.51 15.36 -1.68
N ASN A 419 -25.19 15.42 -1.87
CA ASN A 419 -24.52 14.53 -2.82
C ASN A 419 -24.57 13.07 -2.33
N PRO A 420 -24.82 12.10 -3.23
CA PRO A 420 -24.62 10.68 -2.92
C PRO A 420 -23.17 10.42 -2.45
N PRO A 421 -22.96 9.48 -1.51
CA PRO A 421 -21.63 9.05 -1.12
C PRO A 421 -20.78 8.70 -2.34
N SER A 422 -19.50 9.08 -2.32
CA SER A 422 -18.55 8.79 -3.41
C SER A 422 -18.88 9.37 -4.79
N SER A 423 -19.83 10.32 -4.89
CA SER A 423 -20.20 11.00 -6.14
C SER A 423 -19.80 12.48 -6.18
N PRO A 424 -18.51 12.83 -6.07
CA PRO A 424 -18.06 14.21 -5.96
C PRO A 424 -18.31 15.06 -7.22
N TRP A 425 -18.51 14.43 -8.38
CA TRP A 425 -18.77 15.10 -9.67
C TRP A 425 -20.12 15.82 -9.70
N LEU A 426 -21.12 15.36 -8.95
CA LEU A 426 -22.41 16.04 -8.82
C LEU A 426 -22.27 17.42 -8.16
N GLY A 427 -21.24 17.59 -7.32
CA GLY A 427 -20.83 18.88 -6.77
C GLY A 427 -19.83 19.67 -7.60
N GLY A 428 -19.57 19.26 -8.84
CA GLY A 428 -18.50 19.82 -9.67
C GLY A 428 -18.62 21.33 -9.89
N PHE A 429 -19.84 21.87 -9.93
CA PHE A 429 -20.04 23.29 -10.22
C PHE A 429 -19.53 24.18 -9.08
N TRP A 430 -19.76 23.85 -7.81
CA TRP A 430 -19.27 24.63 -6.68
C TRP A 430 -17.84 24.25 -6.28
N LYS A 431 -17.45 22.98 -6.42
CA LYS A 431 -16.06 22.54 -6.17
C LYS A 431 -15.05 23.19 -7.10
N ARG A 432 -15.39 23.40 -8.37
CA ARG A 432 -14.55 24.15 -9.32
C ARG A 432 -14.29 25.57 -8.82
N LEU A 433 -15.32 26.24 -8.30
CA LEU A 433 -15.21 27.61 -7.79
C LEU A 433 -14.33 27.69 -6.53
N ILE A 434 -14.37 26.67 -5.68
CA ILE A 434 -13.43 26.56 -4.56
C ILE A 434 -11.99 26.41 -5.04
N GLY A 435 -11.75 25.63 -6.09
CA GLY A 435 -10.42 25.52 -6.70
C GLY A 435 -9.90 26.89 -7.15
N ILE A 436 -10.72 27.62 -7.92
CA ILE A 436 -10.42 28.97 -8.39
C ILE A 436 -10.14 29.91 -7.21
N LEU A 437 -10.99 29.89 -6.17
CA LEU A 437 -10.81 30.70 -4.97
C LEU A 437 -9.47 30.40 -4.30
N LYS A 438 -9.13 29.12 -4.08
CA LYS A 438 -7.88 28.71 -3.43
C LYS A 438 -6.65 29.15 -4.25
N ASP A 439 -6.71 29.01 -5.56
CA ASP A 439 -5.61 29.41 -6.44
C ASP A 439 -5.42 30.93 -6.47
N LEU A 440 -6.50 31.71 -6.50
CA LEU A 440 -6.43 33.17 -6.38
C LEU A 440 -5.87 33.60 -5.02
N LEU A 441 -6.34 33.01 -3.93
CA LEU A 441 -5.83 33.30 -2.58
C LEU A 441 -4.34 33.00 -2.46
N ARG A 442 -3.85 31.90 -3.05
CA ARG A 442 -2.42 31.57 -3.08
C ARG A 442 -1.60 32.57 -3.87
N LYS A 443 -2.10 33.01 -5.03
CA LYS A 443 -1.42 34.01 -5.88
C LYS A 443 -1.32 35.37 -5.21
N ILE A 444 -2.37 35.80 -4.52
CA ILE A 444 -2.45 37.13 -3.90
C ILE A 444 -1.66 37.17 -2.58
N LEU A 445 -1.78 36.14 -1.74
CA LEU A 445 -1.25 36.19 -0.37
C LEU A 445 0.17 35.63 -0.22
N GLY A 446 0.67 34.86 -1.19
CA GLY A 446 1.89 34.08 -1.01
C GLY A 446 1.76 33.03 0.11
N ALA A 447 2.80 32.23 0.35
CA ALA A 447 2.81 31.26 1.47
C ALA A 447 3.60 31.83 2.67
N PRO A 448 3.15 31.69 3.95
CA PRO A 448 1.88 31.17 4.47
C PRO A 448 0.88 32.27 4.94
N VAL A 449 -0.41 31.91 4.87
CA VAL A 449 -1.62 32.76 4.88
C VAL A 449 -2.00 33.34 6.25
N CYS A 450 -2.48 34.60 6.27
CA CYS A 450 -3.04 35.30 7.43
C CYS A 450 -4.22 36.23 7.04
N LEU A 451 -5.47 35.90 7.39
CA LEU A 451 -6.67 36.74 7.14
C LEU A 451 -7.28 37.30 8.43
N THR A 452 -7.91 38.49 8.37
CA THR A 452 -8.76 39.06 9.43
C THR A 452 -10.17 39.40 8.91
N ARG A 453 -11.16 39.44 9.82
CA ARG A 453 -12.59 39.71 9.53
C ARG A 453 -12.86 41.08 8.86
N ASN A 454 -11.91 42.01 8.93
CA ASN A 454 -12.04 43.41 8.47
C ASN A 454 -10.94 43.84 7.46
N CYS A 455 -10.44 42.96 6.60
CA CYS A 455 -9.35 43.34 5.69
C CYS A 455 -9.79 44.34 4.59
N LYS A 456 -9.64 45.63 4.86
CA LYS A 456 -8.94 46.53 3.92
C LYS A 456 -7.54 45.93 3.71
N LEU A 457 -7.16 45.75 2.44
CA LEU A 457 -5.80 45.35 2.05
C LEU A 457 -4.83 46.45 2.50
N SER A 458 -3.98 46.18 3.48
CA SER A 458 -2.76 46.95 3.68
C SER A 458 -1.56 46.04 3.47
N SER A 459 -0.73 46.42 2.51
CA SER A 459 0.57 45.82 2.20
C SER A 459 1.44 45.87 3.46
N VAL A 460 1.93 44.72 3.91
CA VAL A 460 3.03 44.67 4.87
C VAL A 460 4.28 45.01 4.08
N SER A 461 4.77 46.23 4.26
CA SER A 461 6.10 46.67 3.84
C SER A 461 7.15 45.74 4.47
N ALA A 462 7.89 45.05 3.62
CA ALA A 462 9.09 44.33 4.02
C ALA A 462 10.17 45.36 4.37
N ASN A 463 10.34 45.64 5.67
CA ASN A 463 11.57 46.26 6.13
C ASN A 463 12.66 45.19 6.11
N ARG A 464 13.55 45.31 5.12
CA ARG A 464 14.91 44.78 5.20
C ARG A 464 15.70 45.71 6.13
N SER A 465 16.21 45.14 7.20
CA SER A 465 17.46 45.54 7.87
C SER A 465 18.05 44.29 8.48
#